data_AF-A0A194PSI9-F1
#
_entry.id   AF-A0A194PSI9-F1
#
_cell.length_a   1.000
_cell.length_b   1.000
_cell.length_c   1.000
_cell.angle_alpha   90.00
_cell.angle_beta   90.00
_cell.angle_gamma   90.00
#
_symmetry.space_group_name_H-M   'P 1'
#
loop_
_entity.id
_entity.type
_entity.pdbx_description
1 polymer ?
#
loop_
_entity_poly.entity_id
_entity_poly.type
_entity_poly.pdbx_seq_one_letter_code
_entity_poly.pdbx_strand_id
1 'polypeptide(L)'
;MKQCNMCCSCYCIAVVEREHTETFLESLLNTCQQCYHDREKLLGAVVGGGRPRLMAFLSFLLEMYCQLRRRAIHRRGASAQPGQVLLTLICKCCEDCIRQPVPSPSDTENLFFVLTYIGRDLESQLPGDLERLLTAVRDAFLNTAAAPCIRRTLLQLIELHASRWQLPGCAVLYYYPSSK
;
A
#
# COMPACT_ATOMS: atom_id res chain seq x y z
N MET A 1 0.74 -8.13 29.26
CA MET A 1 0.64 -9.39 28.50
C MET A 1 -0.04 -9.15 27.17
N LYS A 2 0.75 -9.05 26.09
CA LYS A 2 0.51 -9.63 24.76
C LYS A 2 1.84 -9.47 24.01
N GLN A 3 2.45 -10.60 23.70
CA GLN A 3 3.71 -10.75 22.98
C GLN A 3 3.75 -9.77 21.79
N CYS A 4 4.65 -8.81 21.79
CA CYS A 4 4.94 -8.04 20.59
C CYS A 4 5.71 -8.99 19.66
N ASN A 5 4.98 -9.74 18.83
CA ASN A 5 5.56 -10.45 17.70
C ASN A 5 6.36 -9.40 16.91
N MET A 6 7.69 -9.48 16.91
CA MET A 6 8.49 -8.62 16.05
C MET A 6 8.13 -8.98 14.60
N CYS A 7 7.35 -8.12 13.94
CA CYS A 7 7.14 -8.21 12.50
C CYS A 7 8.51 -8.22 11.79
N CYS A 8 8.64 -8.99 10.69
CA CYS A 8 9.91 -9.11 9.96
C CYS A 8 10.53 -7.74 9.60
N SER A 9 9.69 -6.75 9.30
CA SER A 9 10.09 -5.36 9.09
C SER A 9 10.86 -4.78 10.29
N CYS A 10 10.40 -5.00 11.53
CA CYS A 10 11.07 -4.48 12.73
C CYS A 10 12.48 -5.05 12.90
N TYR A 11 12.70 -6.33 12.53
CA TYR A 11 14.04 -6.93 12.57
C TYR A 11 14.95 -6.35 11.48
N CYS A 12 14.45 -6.27 10.23
CA CYS A 12 15.20 -5.65 9.13
C CYS A 12 15.63 -4.23 9.49
N ILE A 13 14.72 -3.44 10.06
CA ILE A 13 15.01 -2.07 10.48
C ILE A 13 16.06 -2.02 11.60
N ALA A 14 16.00 -2.92 12.59
CA ALA A 14 17.03 -2.99 13.63
C ALA A 14 18.43 -3.31 13.07
N VAL A 15 18.51 -4.09 11.99
CA VAL A 15 19.78 -4.36 11.28
C VAL A 15 20.23 -3.14 10.48
N VAL A 16 19.32 -2.49 9.74
CA VAL A 16 19.60 -1.23 9.01
C VAL A 16 20.14 -0.14 9.95
N GLU A 17 19.69 -0.12 11.21
CA GLU A 17 20.17 0.85 12.19
C GLU A 17 21.59 0.59 12.68
N ARG A 18 21.94 -0.68 12.85
CA ARG A 18 23.26 -1.10 13.33
C ARG A 18 24.31 -1.06 12.23
N GLU A 19 23.88 -1.06 10.98
CA GLU A 19 24.76 -1.03 9.82
C GLU A 19 25.12 0.43 9.44
N HIS A 20 26.41 0.68 9.26
CA HIS A 20 26.93 1.99 8.86
C HIS A 20 27.21 2.12 7.36
N THR A 21 27.26 1.01 6.62
CA THR A 21 27.63 0.93 5.19
C THR A 21 26.44 0.94 4.24
N GLU A 22 25.21 0.92 4.76
CA GLU A 22 23.93 0.87 4.00
C GLU A 22 23.76 -0.33 3.04
N THR A 23 24.69 -1.28 3.05
CA THR A 23 24.74 -2.45 2.16
C THR A 23 23.57 -3.41 2.40
N PHE A 24 23.17 -3.61 3.65
CA PHE A 24 22.01 -4.41 4.01
C PHE A 24 20.72 -3.75 3.49
N LEU A 25 20.58 -2.42 3.66
CA LEU A 25 19.41 -1.71 3.16
C LEU A 25 19.32 -1.82 1.63
N GLU A 26 20.42 -1.59 0.92
CA GLU A 26 20.48 -1.75 -0.53
C GLU A 26 20.14 -3.17 -0.97
N SER A 27 20.74 -4.19 -0.33
CA SER A 27 20.46 -5.60 -0.61
C SER A 27 18.99 -5.96 -0.34
N LEU A 28 18.40 -5.41 0.71
CA LEU A 28 17.00 -5.61 1.05
C LEU A 28 16.07 -4.98 0.00
N LEU A 29 16.36 -3.77 -0.45
CA LEU A 29 15.59 -3.10 -1.51
C LEU A 29 15.70 -3.86 -2.83
N ASN A 30 16.90 -4.29 -3.21
CA ASN A 30 17.13 -5.12 -4.38
C ASN A 30 16.34 -6.43 -4.30
N THR A 31 16.30 -7.05 -3.12
CA THR A 31 15.49 -8.26 -2.88
C THR A 31 14.00 -7.97 -3.05
N CYS A 32 13.49 -6.85 -2.51
CA CYS A 32 12.09 -6.45 -2.67
C CYS A 32 11.74 -6.21 -4.15
N GLN A 33 12.62 -5.53 -4.88
CA GLN A 33 12.46 -5.31 -6.32
C GLN A 33 12.47 -6.62 -7.08
N GLN A 34 13.36 -7.55 -6.76
CA GLN A 34 13.40 -8.89 -7.37
C GLN A 34 12.13 -9.68 -7.07
N CYS A 35 11.63 -9.65 -5.82
CA CYS A 35 10.36 -10.28 -5.46
C CYS A 35 9.21 -9.75 -6.32
N TYR A 36 9.15 -8.42 -6.54
CA TYR A 36 8.15 -7.82 -7.41
C TYR A 36 8.41 -8.08 -8.91
N HIS A 37 9.66 -8.20 -9.34
CA HIS A 37 9.98 -8.60 -10.71
C HIS A 37 9.38 -9.97 -11.01
N ASP A 38 9.52 -10.91 -10.07
CA ASP A 38 8.90 -12.23 -10.10
C ASP A 38 7.43 -12.24 -9.61
N ARG A 39 6.68 -11.13 -9.81
CA ARG A 39 5.33 -10.94 -9.24
C ARG A 39 4.33 -12.02 -9.59
N GLU A 40 4.48 -12.77 -10.68
CA GLU A 40 3.57 -13.89 -10.97
C GLU A 40 3.53 -14.91 -9.82
N LYS A 41 4.67 -15.14 -9.16
CA LYS A 41 4.77 -15.99 -7.96
C LYS A 41 4.13 -15.35 -6.73
N LEU A 42 4.10 -14.01 -6.66
CA LEU A 42 3.45 -13.24 -5.60
C LEU A 42 1.93 -13.19 -5.78
N LEU A 43 1.46 -12.98 -7.01
CA LEU A 43 0.05 -12.96 -7.36
C LEU A 43 -0.56 -14.34 -7.10
N GLY A 44 0.14 -15.40 -7.50
CA GLY A 44 -0.18 -16.78 -7.16
C GLY A 44 -1.63 -17.17 -7.44
N ALA A 45 -2.10 -18.23 -6.76
CA ALA A 45 -3.51 -18.60 -6.77
C ALA A 45 -4.31 -17.72 -5.81
N VAL A 46 -5.53 -17.36 -6.20
CA VAL A 46 -6.51 -16.74 -5.31
C VAL A 46 -6.97 -17.78 -4.30
N VAL A 47 -6.77 -17.51 -3.01
CA VAL A 47 -7.18 -18.40 -1.91
C VAL A 47 -8.16 -17.63 -1.03
N GLY A 48 -9.35 -18.18 -0.81
CA GLY A 48 -10.37 -17.54 0.03
C GLY A 48 -10.83 -16.16 -0.46
N GLY A 49 -10.76 -15.90 -1.78
CA GLY A 49 -11.14 -14.61 -2.36
C GLY A 49 -10.07 -13.52 -2.27
N GLY A 50 -8.84 -13.82 -1.85
CA GLY A 50 -7.74 -12.87 -1.81
C GLY A 50 -6.40 -13.45 -2.28
N ARG A 51 -5.37 -12.59 -2.29
CA ARG A 51 -4.00 -12.94 -2.67
C ARG A 51 -3.06 -12.87 -1.47
N PRO A 52 -3.00 -13.90 -0.60
CA PRO A 52 -2.34 -13.81 0.70
C PRO A 52 -0.83 -13.51 0.60
N ARG A 53 -0.15 -14.00 -0.45
CA ARG A 53 1.28 -13.74 -0.68
C ARG A 53 1.53 -12.28 -1.05
N LEU A 54 0.75 -11.73 -1.98
CA LEU A 54 0.78 -10.31 -2.32
C LEU A 54 0.48 -9.47 -1.08
N MET A 55 -0.52 -9.84 -0.27
CA MET A 55 -0.90 -9.07 0.93
C MET A 55 0.18 -9.08 2.01
N ALA A 56 0.84 -10.23 2.24
CA ALA A 56 1.96 -10.31 3.16
C ALA A 56 3.15 -9.44 2.67
N PHE A 57 3.45 -9.48 1.38
CA PHE A 57 4.50 -8.67 0.78
C PHE A 57 4.18 -7.17 0.86
N LEU A 58 2.96 -6.77 0.49
CA LEU A 58 2.49 -5.40 0.58
C LEU A 58 2.52 -4.86 2.01
N SER A 59 2.09 -5.67 2.99
CA SER A 59 2.15 -5.31 4.41
C SER A 59 3.58 -5.09 4.86
N PHE A 60 4.51 -5.97 4.46
CA PHE A 60 5.94 -5.81 4.76
C PHE A 60 6.49 -4.50 4.16
N LEU A 61 6.22 -4.22 2.88
CA LEU A 61 6.67 -3.00 2.21
C LEU A 61 6.12 -1.74 2.89
N LEU A 62 4.83 -1.72 3.21
CA LEU A 62 4.17 -0.60 3.88
C LEU A 62 4.76 -0.36 5.28
N GLU A 63 5.02 -1.42 6.03
CA GLU A 63 5.61 -1.33 7.36
C GLU A 63 7.04 -0.79 7.28
N MET A 64 7.86 -1.35 6.38
CA MET A 64 9.23 -0.88 6.11
C MET A 64 9.25 0.60 5.72
N TYR A 65 8.38 1.01 4.79
CA TYR A 65 8.24 2.40 4.36
C TYR A 65 7.89 3.32 5.53
N CYS A 66 6.87 2.95 6.32
CA CYS A 66 6.45 3.74 7.48
C CYS A 66 7.54 3.83 8.56
N GLN A 67 8.33 2.79 8.75
CA GLN A 67 9.44 2.78 9.71
C GLN A 67 10.62 3.63 9.23
N LEU A 68 11.00 3.52 7.94
CA LEU A 68 12.04 4.35 7.34
C LEU A 68 11.64 5.82 7.29
N ARG A 69 10.40 6.15 6.89
CA ARG A 69 9.90 7.54 6.83
C ARG A 69 9.98 8.24 8.18
N ARG A 70 9.53 7.57 9.25
CA ARG A 70 9.61 8.11 10.63
C ARG A 70 11.04 8.41 11.06
N ARG A 71 12.01 7.64 10.56
CA ARG A 71 13.43 7.71 10.96
C ARG A 71 14.28 8.59 10.02
N ALA A 72 13.89 8.73 8.75
CA ALA A 72 14.51 9.64 7.79
C ALA A 72 14.38 11.11 8.23
N ILE A 73 13.33 11.45 9.00
CA ILE A 73 13.18 12.76 9.66
C ILE A 73 14.39 13.06 10.59
N HIS A 74 15.07 12.03 11.12
CA HIS A 74 16.24 12.18 12.00
C HIS A 74 17.60 12.11 11.25
N ARG A 75 17.68 11.46 10.08
CA ARG A 75 18.91 11.40 9.27
C ARG A 75 18.85 12.41 8.12
N ARG A 76 19.21 13.67 8.41
CA ARG A 76 19.49 14.69 7.38
C ARG A 76 20.69 14.23 6.53
N GLY A 77 20.44 13.58 5.40
CA GLY A 77 21.49 13.25 4.44
C GLY A 77 21.34 11.93 3.67
N ALA A 78 20.41 11.04 4.07
CA ALA A 78 20.14 9.85 3.27
C ALA A 78 19.43 10.27 1.97
N SER A 79 19.95 9.81 0.84
CA SER A 79 19.35 10.06 -0.47
C SER A 79 17.84 9.72 -0.42
N ALA A 80 17.00 10.50 -1.10
CA ALA A 80 15.53 10.26 -1.12
C ALA A 80 15.12 8.89 -1.71
N GLN A 81 16.09 8.07 -2.13
CA GLN A 81 15.91 6.91 -2.98
C GLN A 81 15.32 5.68 -2.28
N PRO A 82 15.71 5.27 -1.05
CA PRO A 82 15.15 4.09 -0.40
C PRO A 82 13.64 4.17 -0.17
N GLY A 83 13.17 5.33 0.29
CA GLY A 83 11.75 5.59 0.52
C GLY A 83 10.97 5.58 -0.79
N GLN A 84 11.49 6.23 -1.83
CA GLN A 84 10.86 6.27 -3.14
C GLN A 84 10.78 4.89 -3.81
N VAL A 85 11.81 4.04 -3.66
CA VAL A 85 11.80 2.66 -4.18
C VAL A 85 10.67 1.85 -3.53
N LEU A 86 10.56 1.88 -2.20
CA LEU A 86 9.48 1.19 -1.49
C LEU A 86 8.11 1.72 -1.89
N LEU A 87 7.96 3.05 -1.96
CA LEU A 87 6.71 3.69 -2.35
C LEU A 87 6.27 3.29 -3.78
N THR A 88 7.24 3.19 -4.71
CA THR A 88 7.01 2.72 -6.07
C THR A 88 6.53 1.27 -6.07
N LEU A 89 7.17 0.39 -5.30
CA LEU A 89 6.75 -1.01 -5.20
C LEU A 89 5.35 -1.15 -4.60
N ILE A 90 5.04 -0.39 -3.55
CA ILE A 90 3.71 -0.36 -2.93
C ILE A 90 2.66 0.07 -3.97
N CYS A 91 2.91 1.14 -4.72
CA CYS A 91 1.98 1.61 -5.75
C CYS A 91 1.71 0.54 -6.81
N LYS A 92 2.75 -0.15 -7.28
CA LYS A 92 2.60 -1.22 -8.26
C LYS A 92 1.82 -2.43 -7.71
N CYS A 93 2.04 -2.80 -6.44
CA CYS A 93 1.22 -3.82 -5.78
C CYS A 93 -0.25 -3.38 -5.64
N CYS A 94 -0.51 -2.09 -5.36
CA CYS A 94 -1.86 -1.54 -5.35
C CYS A 94 -2.54 -1.62 -6.73
N GLU A 95 -1.81 -1.38 -7.82
CA GLU A 95 -2.33 -1.61 -9.17
C GLU A 95 -2.66 -3.08 -9.41
N ASP A 96 -1.81 -4.00 -8.94
CA ASP A 96 -2.08 -5.44 -9.06
C ASP A 96 -3.39 -5.84 -8.34
N CYS A 97 -3.71 -5.21 -7.19
CA CYS A 97 -4.97 -5.43 -6.48
C CYS A 97 -6.20 -5.12 -7.33
N ILE A 98 -6.13 -4.07 -8.16
CA ILE A 98 -7.29 -3.57 -8.93
C ILE A 98 -7.30 -4.01 -10.40
N ARG A 99 -6.21 -4.57 -10.92
CA ARG A 99 -6.07 -4.95 -12.35
C ARG A 99 -7.02 -6.06 -12.81
N GLN A 100 -7.62 -6.83 -11.90
CA GLN A 100 -8.52 -7.91 -12.28
C GLN A 100 -9.85 -7.38 -12.84
N PRO A 101 -10.49 -8.07 -13.80
CA PRO A 101 -11.76 -7.63 -14.39
C PRO A 101 -12.82 -7.31 -13.33
N VAL A 102 -12.88 -8.12 -12.28
CA VAL A 102 -13.65 -7.83 -11.06
C VAL A 102 -12.70 -7.95 -9.87
N PRO A 103 -12.35 -6.84 -9.20
CA PRO A 103 -11.52 -6.86 -8.00
C PRO A 103 -12.20 -7.66 -6.89
N SER A 104 -11.42 -8.28 -6.01
CA SER A 104 -11.99 -8.92 -4.83
C SER A 104 -12.32 -7.89 -3.74
N PRO A 105 -13.29 -8.16 -2.86
CA PRO A 105 -13.58 -7.29 -1.72
C PRO A 105 -12.35 -7.07 -0.84
N SER A 106 -11.61 -8.14 -0.52
CA SER A 106 -10.41 -8.08 0.32
C SER A 106 -9.29 -7.26 -0.31
N ASP A 107 -9.03 -7.41 -1.61
CA ASP A 107 -8.00 -6.63 -2.29
C ASP A 107 -8.39 -5.14 -2.36
N THR A 108 -9.68 -4.84 -2.51
CA THR A 108 -10.22 -3.48 -2.53
C THR A 108 -10.15 -2.79 -1.16
N GLU A 109 -10.50 -3.50 -0.09
CA GLU A 109 -10.38 -2.99 1.29
C GLU A 109 -8.91 -2.75 1.66
N ASN A 110 -8.02 -3.67 1.29
CA ASN A 110 -6.58 -3.49 1.51
C ASN A 110 -6.03 -2.30 0.72
N LEU A 111 -6.46 -2.12 -0.53
CA LEU A 111 -6.11 -0.93 -1.33
C LEU A 111 -6.51 0.36 -0.61
N PHE A 112 -7.75 0.42 -0.12
CA PHE A 112 -8.25 1.58 0.63
C PHE A 112 -7.43 1.84 1.90
N PHE A 113 -7.14 0.79 2.67
CA PHE A 113 -6.30 0.88 3.86
C PHE A 113 -4.93 1.45 3.51
N VAL A 114 -4.19 0.84 2.57
CA VAL A 114 -2.83 1.27 2.19
C VAL A 114 -2.83 2.74 1.75
N LEU A 115 -3.73 3.13 0.85
CA LEU A 115 -3.78 4.50 0.33
C LEU A 115 -4.17 5.54 1.38
N THR A 116 -4.87 5.14 2.45
CA THR A 116 -5.11 6.02 3.60
C THR A 116 -3.82 6.39 4.33
N TYR A 117 -2.82 5.49 4.37
CA TYR A 117 -1.54 5.74 5.06
C TYR A 117 -0.50 6.48 4.22
N ILE A 118 -0.46 6.23 2.91
CA ILE A 118 0.61 6.70 2.02
C ILE A 118 0.14 7.55 0.84
N GLY A 119 -1.17 7.80 0.71
CA GLY A 119 -1.72 8.51 -0.45
C GLY A 119 -1.11 9.90 -0.66
N ARG A 120 -0.90 10.66 0.42
CA ARG A 120 -0.21 11.97 0.36
C ARG A 120 1.22 11.87 -0.13
N ASP A 121 1.93 10.82 0.27
CA ASP A 121 3.31 10.62 -0.14
C ASP A 121 3.38 10.21 -1.62
N LEU A 122 2.44 9.38 -2.09
CA LEU A 122 2.29 9.04 -3.50
C LEU A 122 1.99 10.29 -4.34
N GLU A 123 1.08 11.14 -3.88
CA GLU A 123 0.73 12.38 -4.58
C GLU A 123 1.93 13.34 -4.70
N SER A 124 2.76 13.41 -3.65
CA SER A 124 3.94 14.28 -3.62
C SER A 124 5.13 13.71 -4.42
N GLN A 125 5.40 12.42 -4.31
CA GLN A 125 6.65 11.81 -4.82
C GLN A 125 6.47 11.09 -6.15
N LEU A 126 5.28 10.55 -6.44
CA LEU A 126 4.98 9.72 -7.61
C LEU A 126 3.61 10.10 -8.22
N PRO A 127 3.37 11.39 -8.56
CA PRO A 127 2.05 11.85 -9.00
C PRO A 127 1.53 11.11 -10.24
N GLY A 128 2.42 10.79 -11.19
CA GLY A 128 2.05 10.05 -12.40
C GLY A 128 1.68 8.58 -12.14
N ASP A 129 2.32 7.90 -11.18
CA ASP A 129 1.94 6.55 -10.77
C ASP A 129 0.60 6.57 -10.02
N LEU A 130 0.40 7.54 -9.14
CA LEU A 130 -0.86 7.72 -8.45
C LEU A 130 -2.03 7.95 -9.42
N GLU A 131 -1.84 8.81 -10.43
CA GLU A 131 -2.88 9.10 -11.42
C GLU A 131 -3.28 7.85 -12.22
N ARG A 132 -2.30 7.01 -12.60
CA ARG A 132 -2.56 5.71 -13.24
C ARG A 132 -3.36 4.78 -12.33
N LEU A 133 -2.97 4.66 -11.06
CA LEU A 133 -3.69 3.84 -10.09
C LEU A 133 -5.13 4.33 -9.90
N LEU A 134 -5.35 5.64 -9.76
CA LEU A 134 -6.68 6.22 -9.61
C LEU A 134 -7.53 6.08 -10.87
N THR A 135 -6.92 6.08 -12.05
CA THR A 135 -7.62 5.77 -13.31
C THR A 135 -8.15 4.34 -13.27
N ALA A 136 -7.30 3.37 -12.90
CA ALA A 136 -7.74 1.98 -12.75
C ALA A 136 -8.84 1.79 -11.68
N VAL A 137 -8.77 2.55 -10.57
CA VAL A 137 -9.83 2.57 -9.55
C VAL A 137 -11.16 3.08 -10.11
N ARG A 138 -11.14 4.15 -10.92
CA ARG A 138 -12.35 4.71 -11.56
C ARG A 138 -12.92 3.71 -12.58
N ASP A 139 -12.07 3.09 -13.38
CA ASP A 139 -12.48 2.08 -14.36
C ASP A 139 -13.15 0.88 -13.65
N ALA A 140 -12.56 0.40 -12.56
CA ALA A 140 -13.12 -0.66 -11.75
C ALA A 140 -14.46 -0.27 -11.09
N PHE A 141 -14.63 0.99 -10.68
CA PHE A 141 -15.89 1.49 -10.12
C PHE A 141 -17.02 1.56 -11.16
N LEU A 142 -16.68 1.94 -12.39
CA LEU A 142 -17.61 2.00 -13.53
C LEU A 142 -18.01 0.61 -14.04
N ASN A 143 -17.24 -0.42 -13.74
CA ASN A 143 -17.58 -1.80 -14.09
C ASN A 143 -18.82 -2.28 -13.28
N THR A 144 -19.94 -2.44 -13.98
CA THR A 144 -21.22 -2.86 -13.39
C THR A 144 -21.23 -4.31 -12.90
N ALA A 145 -20.24 -5.12 -13.28
CA ALA A 145 -20.07 -6.48 -12.78
C ALA A 145 -19.52 -6.52 -11.33
N ALA A 146 -18.98 -5.41 -10.82
CA ALA A 146 -18.46 -5.35 -9.46
C ALA A 146 -19.59 -5.36 -8.42
N ALA A 147 -19.40 -6.12 -7.34
CA ALA A 147 -20.37 -6.21 -6.25
C ALA A 147 -20.60 -4.84 -5.58
N PRO A 148 -21.78 -4.57 -5.01
CA PRO A 148 -22.09 -3.29 -4.37
C PRO A 148 -21.10 -2.89 -3.26
N CYS A 149 -20.59 -3.85 -2.48
CA CYS A 149 -19.60 -3.59 -1.44
C CYS A 149 -18.27 -3.09 -2.02
N ILE A 150 -17.79 -3.69 -3.12
CA ILE A 150 -16.58 -3.25 -3.82
C ILE A 150 -16.78 -1.83 -4.35
N ARG A 151 -17.91 -1.56 -5.03
CA ARG A 151 -18.22 -0.23 -5.56
C ARG A 151 -18.28 0.84 -4.46
N ARG A 152 -18.84 0.50 -3.29
CA ARG A 152 -18.86 1.39 -2.11
C ARG A 152 -17.46 1.75 -1.66
N THR A 153 -16.55 0.77 -1.54
CA THR A 153 -15.16 1.01 -1.12
C THR A 153 -14.37 1.79 -2.19
N LEU A 154 -14.58 1.52 -3.48
CA LEU A 154 -13.94 2.28 -4.56
C LEU A 154 -14.41 3.74 -4.60
N LEU A 155 -15.71 3.99 -4.39
CA LEU A 155 -16.24 5.36 -4.29
C LEU A 155 -15.63 6.09 -3.09
N GLN A 156 -15.56 5.42 -1.95
CA GLN A 156 -14.92 5.96 -0.74
C GLN A 156 -13.46 6.35 -1.00
N LEU A 157 -12.72 5.53 -1.75
CA LEU A 157 -11.34 5.82 -2.13
C LEU A 157 -11.23 7.04 -3.06
N ILE A 158 -12.13 7.16 -4.03
CA ILE A 158 -12.18 8.32 -4.94
C ILE A 158 -12.45 9.60 -4.15
N GLU A 159 -13.39 9.57 -3.21
CA GLU A 159 -13.72 10.70 -2.33
C GLU A 159 -12.56 11.04 -1.37
N LEU A 160 -11.87 10.04 -0.83
CA LEU A 160 -10.70 10.22 0.01
C LEU A 160 -9.62 11.01 -0.75
N HIS A 161 -9.32 10.63 -2.00
CA HIS A 161 -8.39 11.38 -2.85
C HIS A 161 -8.89 12.80 -3.14
N ALA A 162 -10.14 12.96 -3.57
CA ALA A 162 -10.73 14.28 -3.87
C ALA A 162 -10.72 15.23 -2.66
N SER A 163 -10.72 14.67 -1.45
CA SER A 163 -10.67 15.40 -0.19
C SER A 163 -9.25 15.54 0.38
N ARG A 164 -8.22 15.46 -0.46
CA ARG A 164 -6.79 15.57 -0.07
C ARG A 164 -6.39 14.57 1.02
N TRP A 165 -6.82 13.33 0.85
CA TRP A 165 -6.53 12.21 1.74
C TRP A 165 -7.08 12.38 3.16
N GLN A 166 -8.15 13.14 3.31
CA GLN A 166 -8.89 13.32 4.56
C GLN A 166 -10.38 13.27 4.25
N LEU A 167 -11.06 12.17 4.62
CA LEU A 167 -12.49 12.06 4.38
C LEU A 167 -13.26 13.13 5.18
N PRO A 168 -14.19 13.86 4.54
CA PRO A 168 -15.01 14.84 5.22
C PRO A 168 -16.00 14.16 6.17
N GLY A 169 -16.42 14.87 7.22
CA GLY A 169 -17.30 14.30 8.26
C GLY A 169 -18.62 13.73 7.72
N CYS A 170 -19.19 14.33 6.68
CA CYS A 170 -20.39 13.81 6.00
C CYS A 170 -20.15 12.45 5.33
N ALA A 171 -18.99 12.26 4.69
CA ALA A 171 -18.61 10.98 4.10
C ALA A 171 -18.39 9.92 5.20
N VAL A 172 -17.73 10.30 6.31
CA VAL A 172 -17.55 9.38 7.45
C VAL A 172 -18.89 8.86 7.97
N LEU A 173 -19.90 9.73 8.13
CA LEU A 173 -21.25 9.31 8.56
C LEU A 173 -21.94 8.38 7.54
N TYR A 174 -21.71 8.59 6.25
CA TYR A 174 -22.26 7.74 5.19
C TYR A 174 -21.60 6.35 5.16
N TYR A 175 -20.28 6.28 5.31
CA TYR A 175 -19.53 5.01 5.25
C TYR A 175 -19.58 4.22 6.57
N TYR A 176 -19.59 4.92 7.70
CA TYR A 176 -19.55 4.38 9.07
C TYR A 176 -20.70 4.96 9.90
N PRO A 177 -21.97 4.62 9.61
CA PRO A 177 -23.08 5.06 10.42
C PRO A 177 -22.91 4.50 11.85
N SER A 178 -23.08 5.35 12.87
CA SER A 178 -23.11 4.87 14.26
C SER A 178 -24.21 3.84 14.39
N SER A 179 -23.84 2.60 14.74
CA SER A 179 -24.79 1.55 15.06
C SER A 179 -25.72 2.05 16.18
N LYS A 180 -27.04 2.05 15.92
CA LYS A 180 -28.04 2.15 16.99
C LYS A 180 -28.11 0.82 17.74
#